data_AF-A0A9W4WYE2-F1
#
_entry.id   AF-A0A9W4WYE2-F1
#
_cell.length_a   1.000
_cell.length_b   1.000
_cell.length_c   1.000
_cell.angle_alpha   90.00
_cell.angle_beta   90.00
_cell.angle_gamma   90.00
#
_symmetry.space_group_name_H-M   'P 1'
#
loop_
_entity.id
_entity.type
_entity.pdbx_description
1 polymer ?
#
loop_
_entity_poly.entity_id
_entity_poly.type
_entity_poly.pdbx_seq_one_letter_code
_entity_poly.pdbx_strand_id
1 'polypeptide(L)'
;KEAEENNFYLIPTAEVSLINLYQHQILAEKDLPLNLCAYSPCFRAERMAAGRENKGLVRLHQFHKVELVKIVEPENSYAELEKLVNDARNILHRLKISHRVIELCHEELGFTAAKTYDLEV
;
A
#
# COMPACT_ATOMS: atom_id res chain seq x y z
N LYS A 1 19.83 -8.05 -18.30
CA LYS A 1 19.60 -8.86 -19.52
C LYS A 1 18.12 -9.15 -19.71
N GLU A 2 17.53 -10.24 -19.21
CA GLU A 2 16.10 -10.53 -19.47
C GLU A 2 15.13 -9.42 -19.02
N ALA A 3 15.30 -8.86 -17.82
CA ALA A 3 14.44 -7.77 -17.33
C ALA A 3 14.56 -6.48 -18.17
N GLU A 4 15.76 -6.16 -18.65
CA GLU A 4 15.99 -4.97 -19.48
C GLU A 4 15.47 -5.20 -20.91
N GLU A 5 15.69 -6.39 -21.46
CA GLU A 5 15.21 -6.79 -22.78
C GLU A 5 13.68 -6.79 -22.86
N ASN A 6 13.01 -7.15 -21.75
CA ASN A 6 11.56 -7.19 -21.66
C ASN A 6 10.94 -5.92 -21.02
N ASN A 7 11.73 -4.90 -20.72
CA ASN A 7 11.27 -3.67 -20.04
C ASN A 7 10.50 -3.93 -18.73
N PHE A 8 10.95 -4.90 -17.95
CA PHE A 8 10.39 -5.15 -16.62
C PHE A 8 10.93 -4.17 -15.59
N TYR A 9 10.06 -3.85 -14.64
CA TYR A 9 10.38 -2.99 -13.50
C TYR A 9 10.18 -3.79 -12.21
N LEU A 10 11.06 -3.55 -11.23
CA LEU A 10 10.85 -4.05 -9.88
C LEU A 10 9.68 -3.30 -9.23
N ILE A 11 8.84 -4.01 -8.50
CA ILE A 11 7.66 -3.43 -7.87
C ILE A 11 8.03 -2.51 -6.70
N PRO A 12 7.46 -1.29 -6.63
CA PRO A 12 7.66 -0.39 -5.47
C PRO A 12 6.75 -0.73 -4.27
N THR A 13 5.77 -1.60 -4.51
CA THR A 13 4.79 -2.15 -3.54
C THR A 13 4.04 -3.32 -4.19
N ALA A 14 3.56 -4.29 -3.40
CA ALA A 14 2.69 -5.36 -3.90
C ALA A 14 1.35 -4.87 -4.46
N GLU A 15 0.90 -3.66 -4.08
CA GLU A 15 -0.30 -2.99 -4.63
C GLU A 15 -0.35 -3.05 -6.15
N VAL A 16 0.79 -2.74 -6.81
CA VAL A 16 0.89 -2.72 -8.28
C VAL A 16 0.51 -4.07 -8.86
N SER A 17 0.99 -5.17 -8.30
CA SER A 17 0.67 -6.51 -8.79
C SER A 17 -0.74 -6.94 -8.40
N LEU A 18 -1.14 -6.70 -7.14
CA LEU A 18 -2.42 -7.17 -6.60
C LEU A 18 -3.62 -6.54 -7.30
N ILE A 19 -3.60 -5.22 -7.55
CA ILE A 19 -4.68 -4.53 -8.26
C ILE A 19 -4.79 -5.05 -9.70
N ASN A 20 -3.65 -5.28 -10.36
CA ASN A 20 -3.63 -5.72 -11.75
C ASN A 20 -3.93 -7.21 -11.96
N LEU A 21 -4.08 -8.02 -10.90
CA LEU A 21 -4.57 -9.41 -11.02
C LEU A 21 -5.94 -9.48 -11.72
N TYR A 22 -6.74 -8.43 -11.56
CA TYR A 22 -8.09 -8.32 -12.12
C TYR A 22 -8.18 -7.35 -13.29
N GLN A 23 -7.02 -6.92 -13.83
CA GLN A 23 -6.98 -6.07 -15.00
C GLN A 23 -7.68 -6.76 -16.18
N HIS A 24 -8.50 -6.02 -16.93
CA HIS A 24 -9.28 -6.52 -18.07
C HIS A 24 -10.31 -7.62 -17.72
N GLN A 25 -10.75 -7.70 -16.47
CA GLN A 25 -11.81 -8.62 -16.05
C GLN A 25 -13.10 -7.87 -15.71
N ILE A 26 -14.24 -8.55 -15.92
CA ILE A 26 -15.54 -8.11 -15.40
C ILE A 26 -15.82 -8.97 -14.16
N LEU A 27 -15.86 -8.32 -13.00
CA LEU A 27 -16.16 -8.98 -11.73
C LEU A 27 -17.67 -9.08 -11.52
N ALA A 28 -18.14 -10.18 -10.96
CA ALA A 28 -19.53 -10.28 -10.53
C ALA A 28 -19.68 -9.60 -9.17
N GLU A 29 -20.76 -8.83 -9.00
CA GLU A 29 -21.06 -8.09 -7.76
C GLU A 29 -21.03 -8.98 -6.51
N LYS A 30 -21.57 -10.20 -6.62
CA LYS A 30 -21.58 -11.21 -5.55
C LYS A 30 -20.19 -11.66 -5.08
N ASP A 31 -19.14 -11.43 -5.87
CA ASP A 31 -17.76 -11.80 -5.55
C ASP A 31 -17.04 -10.68 -4.78
N LEU A 32 -17.66 -9.51 -4.65
CA LEU A 32 -17.15 -8.38 -3.87
C LEU A 32 -17.65 -8.44 -2.40
N PRO A 33 -16.85 -7.99 -1.41
CA PRO A 33 -15.50 -7.44 -1.57
C PRO A 33 -14.42 -8.52 -1.73
N LEU A 34 -13.44 -8.27 -2.59
CA LEU A 34 -12.22 -9.07 -2.69
C LEU A 34 -11.17 -8.50 -1.75
N ASN A 35 -10.81 -9.25 -0.71
CA ASN A 35 -9.76 -8.89 0.24
C ASN A 35 -8.47 -9.65 -0.07
N LEU A 36 -7.44 -8.94 -0.48
CA LEU A 36 -6.15 -9.50 -0.91
C LEU A 36 -5.05 -9.09 0.08
N CYS A 37 -4.12 -10.01 0.32
CA CYS A 37 -2.95 -9.76 1.17
C CYS A 37 -1.71 -10.39 0.54
N ALA A 38 -0.59 -9.66 0.50
CA ALA A 38 0.67 -10.20 0.01
C ALA A 38 1.87 -9.68 0.78
N TYR A 39 2.85 -10.56 1.00
CA TYR A 39 4.18 -10.19 1.49
C TYR A 39 5.13 -10.12 0.30
N SER A 40 5.85 -9.01 0.14
CA SER A 40 6.87 -8.87 -0.92
C SER A 40 8.05 -7.98 -0.52
N PRO A 41 9.24 -8.20 -1.13
CA PRO A 41 10.26 -7.16 -1.20
C PRO A 41 9.76 -6.03 -2.11
N CYS A 42 9.94 -4.79 -1.66
CA CYS A 42 9.56 -3.56 -2.33
C CYS A 42 10.82 -2.77 -2.68
N PHE A 43 10.90 -2.25 -3.91
CA PHE A 43 12.09 -1.60 -4.44
C PHE A 43 11.81 -0.14 -4.82
N ARG A 44 12.50 0.81 -4.19
CA ARG A 44 12.33 2.25 -4.45
C ARG A 44 13.67 2.93 -4.72
N ALA A 45 13.68 3.80 -5.73
CA ALA A 45 14.90 4.49 -6.15
C ALA A 45 15.36 5.58 -5.17
N GLU A 46 14.46 6.10 -4.32
CA GLU A 46 14.74 7.09 -3.26
C GLU A 46 15.51 8.35 -3.72
N ARG A 47 15.40 8.71 -5.01
CA ARG A 47 16.21 9.77 -5.66
C ARG A 47 16.01 11.18 -5.07
N MET A 48 14.93 11.41 -4.33
CA MET A 48 14.61 12.71 -3.71
C MET A 48 14.98 12.81 -2.23
N ALA A 49 15.61 11.77 -1.65
CA ALA A 49 15.93 11.72 -0.22
C ALA A 49 17.35 12.17 0.13
N ALA A 50 18.11 12.75 -0.81
CA ALA A 50 19.48 13.20 -0.56
C ALA A 50 19.53 14.19 0.62
N GLY A 51 20.15 13.78 1.73
CA GLY A 51 20.30 14.57 2.96
C GLY A 51 19.22 14.34 4.03
N ARG A 52 18.18 13.54 3.78
CA ARG A 52 17.26 13.05 4.82
C ARG A 52 17.80 11.77 5.47
N GLU A 53 17.28 11.39 6.63
CA GLU A 53 17.78 10.33 7.52
C GLU A 53 18.24 9.04 6.80
N ASN A 54 19.55 8.96 6.52
CA ASN A 54 20.17 7.81 5.86
C ASN A 54 20.70 6.75 6.83
N LYS A 55 20.38 6.87 8.14
CA LYS A 55 20.83 5.93 9.17
C LYS A 55 19.65 5.06 9.61
N GLY A 56 19.90 3.75 9.72
CA GLY A 56 18.91 2.79 10.20
C GLY A 56 18.09 2.15 9.08
N LEU A 57 16.90 1.65 9.43
CA LEU A 57 16.05 0.83 8.55
C LEU A 57 14.80 1.57 8.04
N VAL A 58 14.65 2.85 8.37
CA VAL A 58 13.44 3.64 8.04
C VAL A 58 13.35 3.94 6.54
N ARG A 59 14.50 4.15 5.87
CA ARG A 59 14.55 4.44 4.44
C ARG A 59 15.61 3.59 3.75
N LEU A 60 15.17 2.65 2.92
CA LEU A 60 16.01 1.69 2.21
C LEU A 60 15.56 1.59 0.75
N HIS A 61 16.50 1.27 -0.14
CA HIS A 61 16.17 0.94 -1.53
C HIS A 61 15.34 -0.34 -1.66
N GLN A 62 15.52 -1.27 -0.71
CA GLN A 62 14.75 -2.49 -0.60
C GLN A 62 14.24 -2.63 0.84
N PHE A 63 12.94 -2.87 0.99
CA PHE A 63 12.32 -3.18 2.28
C PHE A 63 11.22 -4.21 2.09
N HIS A 64 10.79 -4.84 3.17
CA HIS A 64 9.69 -5.80 3.13
C HIS A 64 8.40 -5.17 3.59
N LYS A 65 7.30 -5.49 2.92
CA LYS A 65 5.97 -5.01 3.28
C LYS A 65 4.95 -6.13 3.15
N VAL A 66 4.00 -6.15 4.10
CA VAL A 66 2.75 -6.88 3.96
C VAL A 66 1.70 -5.88 3.49
N GLU A 67 1.17 -6.08 2.30
CA GLU A 67 0.19 -5.22 1.67
C GLU A 67 -1.22 -5.77 1.82
N LEU A 68 -2.17 -4.86 2.04
CA LEU A 68 -3.60 -5.14 2.05
C LEU A 68 -4.24 -4.37 0.89
N VAL A 69 -5.01 -5.06 0.06
CA VAL A 69 -5.77 -4.47 -1.05
C VAL A 69 -7.21 -4.94 -0.97
N LYS A 70 -8.16 -4.02 -1.17
CA LYS A 70 -9.59 -4.32 -1.25
C LYS A 70 -10.15 -3.85 -2.58
N ILE A 71 -10.83 -4.74 -3.29
CA ILE A 71 -11.63 -4.39 -4.48
C ILE A 71 -13.09 -4.51 -4.06
N VAL A 72 -13.82 -3.41 -4.17
CA VAL A 72 -15.11 -3.23 -3.50
C VAL A 72 -16.08 -2.46 -4.39
N GLU A 73 -17.36 -2.51 -4.05
CA GLU A 73 -18.37 -1.67 -4.70
C GLU A 73 -18.13 -0.19 -4.38
N PRO A 74 -18.36 0.73 -5.34
CA PRO A 74 -18.10 2.17 -5.16
C PRO A 74 -18.75 2.78 -3.90
N GLU A 75 -20.01 2.44 -3.63
CA GLU A 75 -20.80 2.89 -2.47
C GLU A 75 -20.20 2.49 -1.13
N ASN A 76 -19.44 1.39 -1.10
CA ASN A 76 -18.86 0.82 0.11
C ASN A 76 -17.41 1.25 0.34
N SER A 77 -16.79 1.94 -0.62
CA SER A 77 -15.36 2.28 -0.63
C SER A 77 -14.85 2.97 0.64
N TYR A 78 -15.51 4.02 1.12
CA TYR A 78 -15.10 4.72 2.34
C TYR A 78 -15.32 3.89 3.60
N ALA A 79 -16.41 3.12 3.69
CA ALA A 79 -16.61 2.22 4.82
C ALA A 79 -15.54 1.12 4.86
N GLU A 80 -15.10 0.62 3.69
CA GLU A 80 -14.03 -0.36 3.57
C GLU A 80 -12.64 0.23 3.86
N LEU A 81 -12.41 1.52 3.58
CA LEU A 81 -11.22 2.26 4.01
C LEU A 81 -11.10 2.29 5.53
N GLU A 82 -12.19 2.61 6.25
CA GLU A 82 -12.17 2.59 7.73
C GLU A 82 -11.86 1.20 8.29
N LYS A 83 -12.40 0.14 7.67
CA LYS A 83 -12.08 -1.25 8.04
C LYS A 83 -10.60 -1.56 7.76
N LEU A 84 -10.08 -1.15 6.61
CA LEU A 84 -8.68 -1.35 6.22
C LEU A 84 -7.70 -0.67 7.20
N VAL A 85 -8.00 0.56 7.61
CA VAL A 85 -7.25 1.27 8.64
C VAL A 85 -7.27 0.49 9.95
N ASN A 86 -8.43 -0.01 10.37
CA ASN A 86 -8.55 -0.80 11.59
C ASN A 86 -7.81 -2.15 11.51
N ASP A 87 -7.78 -2.81 10.35
CA ASP A 87 -7.00 -4.02 10.12
C ASP A 87 -5.51 -3.77 10.39
N ALA A 88 -4.96 -2.66 9.86
CA ALA A 88 -3.57 -2.26 10.11
C ALA A 88 -3.31 -1.85 11.57
N ARG A 89 -4.21 -1.08 12.18
CA ARG A 89 -4.10 -0.68 13.60
C ARG A 89 -4.10 -1.88 14.54
N ASN A 90 -4.90 -2.90 14.26
CA ASN A 90 -4.98 -4.09 15.08
C ASN A 90 -3.62 -4.82 15.18
N ILE A 91 -2.82 -4.79 14.12
CA ILE A 91 -1.44 -5.32 14.13
C ILE A 91 -0.61 -4.56 15.17
N LEU A 92 -0.63 -3.22 15.14
CA LEU A 92 0.10 -2.37 16.10
C LEU A 92 -0.38 -2.57 17.53
N HIS A 93 -1.70 -2.67 17.75
CA HIS A 93 -2.28 -2.96 19.06
C HIS A 93 -1.80 -4.32 19.61
N ARG A 94 -1.80 -5.37 18.79
CA ARG A 94 -1.33 -6.71 19.18
C ARG A 94 0.17 -6.73 19.48
N LEU A 95 0.95 -5.95 18.75
CA LEU A 95 2.39 -5.76 18.99
C LEU A 95 2.68 -4.81 20.16
N LYS A 96 1.64 -4.18 20.75
CA LYS A 96 1.74 -3.20 21.84
C LYS A 96 2.59 -1.98 21.45
N ILE A 97 2.48 -1.55 20.19
CA ILE A 97 3.13 -0.35 19.67
C ILE A 97 2.13 0.81 19.74
N SER A 98 2.48 1.84 20.51
CA SER A 98 1.74 3.10 20.54
C SER A 98 1.74 3.73 19.16
N HIS A 99 0.59 4.23 18.71
CA HIS A 99 0.48 4.84 17.40
C HIS A 99 -0.63 5.89 17.38
N ARG A 100 -0.62 6.73 16.35
CA ARG A 100 -1.69 7.67 16.02
C ARG A 100 -2.13 7.49 14.57
N VAL A 101 -3.37 7.85 14.29
CA VAL A 101 -3.96 7.85 12.95
C VAL A 101 -4.12 9.30 12.52
N ILE A 102 -3.57 9.66 11.37
CA ILE A 102 -3.63 11.01 10.80
C ILE A 102 -4.33 10.92 9.44
N GLU A 103 -5.35 11.75 9.23
CA GLU A 103 -5.91 11.97 7.90
C GLU A 103 -5.03 12.97 7.16
N LEU A 104 -4.52 12.59 5.98
CA LEU A 104 -3.61 13.46 5.22
C LEU A 104 -4.35 14.66 4.62
N CYS A 105 -3.67 15.81 4.59
CA CYS A 105 -4.20 16.98 3.89
C CYS A 105 -4.04 16.84 2.37
N HIS A 106 -4.76 17.67 1.61
CA HIS A 106 -4.80 17.55 0.14
C HIS A 106 -3.41 17.60 -0.52
N GLU A 107 -2.49 18.43 0.00
CA GLU A 107 -1.14 18.59 -0.57
C GLU A 107 -0.22 17.38 -0.30
N GLU A 108 -0.60 16.50 0.62
CA GLU A 108 0.17 15.30 1.00
C GLU A 108 -0.39 14.03 0.36
N LEU A 109 -1.53 14.10 -0.33
CA LEU A 109 -2.12 12.93 -0.99
C LEU A 109 -1.22 12.42 -2.12
N GLY A 110 -1.08 11.09 -2.18
CA GLY A 110 -0.46 10.42 -3.31
C GLY A 110 -1.27 10.60 -4.59
N PHE A 111 -0.60 10.50 -5.74
CA PHE A 111 -1.19 10.75 -7.07
C PHE A 111 -2.51 10.02 -7.35
N THR A 112 -2.69 8.81 -6.81
CA THR A 112 -3.87 7.96 -7.03
C THR A 112 -4.92 8.05 -5.92
N ALA A 113 -4.64 8.78 -4.83
CA ALA A 113 -5.46 8.75 -3.63
C ALA A 113 -6.54 9.85 -3.63
N ALA A 114 -7.78 9.46 -3.31
CA ALA A 114 -8.85 10.41 -2.98
C ALA A 114 -8.86 10.77 -1.49
N LYS A 115 -8.46 9.83 -0.63
CA LYS A 115 -8.35 9.96 0.83
C LYS A 115 -7.33 8.95 1.37
N THR A 116 -6.48 9.37 2.30
CA THR A 116 -5.44 8.52 2.90
C THR A 116 -5.37 8.75 4.41
N TYR A 117 -5.14 7.67 5.15
CA TYR A 117 -4.80 7.70 6.56
C TYR A 117 -3.39 7.16 6.78
N ASP A 118 -2.56 7.90 7.50
CA ASP A 118 -1.23 7.47 7.92
C ASP A 118 -1.28 6.97 9.37
N LEU A 119 -0.66 5.80 9.59
CA LEU A 119 -0.45 5.24 10.93
C LEU A 119 1.01 5.49 11.31
N GLU A 120 1.21 6.39 12.26
CA GLU A 120 2.54 6.74 12.75
C GLU A 120 2.83 6.04 14.09
N VAL A 121 3.99 5.39 14.19
CA VAL A 121 4.48 4.62 15.34
C VAL A 121 5.64 5.30 16.05
#